data_AF-A0AAF0Q9M8-F1
#
_entry.id   AF-A0AAF0Q9M8-F1
#
_cell.length_a   1.000
_cell.length_b   1.000
_cell.length_c   1.000
_cell.angle_alpha   90.00
_cell.angle_beta   90.00
_cell.angle_gamma   90.00
#
_symmetry.space_group_name_H-M   'P 1'
#
loop_
_entity.id
_entity.type
_entity.pdbx_description
1 polymer ?
#
loop_
_entity_poly.entity_id
_entity_poly.type
_entity_poly.pdbx_seq_one_letter_code
_entity_poly.pdbx_strand_id
1 'polypeptide(L)' 'MTEVRSFVGLASYYRRFVKNISSNATHLTRLTKKKVPFEWIEKCEESFQKLKTLLTTTQN' A
#
# COMPACT_ATOMS: atom_id res chain seq x y z
N MET A 1 -0.08 -11.66 6.77
CA MET A 1 -1.38 -10.97 6.54
C MET A 1 -1.58 -9.74 7.39
N THR A 2 -1.35 -9.82 8.71
CA THR A 2 -1.52 -8.68 9.64
C THR A 2 -0.69 -7.47 9.24
N GLU A 3 0.61 -7.66 8.95
CA GLU A 3 1.50 -6.56 8.54
C GLU A 3 1.03 -5.80 7.28
N VAL A 4 0.61 -6.52 6.24
CA VAL A 4 0.11 -5.89 5.00
C VAL A 4 -1.17 -5.11 5.25
N ARG A 5 -2.06 -5.60 6.13
CA ARG A 5 -3.27 -4.87 6.54
C ARG A 5 -2.91 -3.61 7.32
N SER A 6 -1.99 -3.70 8.26
CA SER A 6 -1.51 -2.55 9.03
C SER A 6 -0.88 -1.49 8.11
N PHE A 7 -0.04 -1.91 7.16
CA PHE A 7 0.59 -1.01 6.20
C PHE A 7 -0.42 -0.33 5.26
N VAL A 8 -1.38 -1.08 4.70
CA VAL A 8 -2.46 -0.51 3.87
C VAL A 8 -3.33 0.46 4.70
N GLY A 9 -3.57 0.15 5.98
CA GLY A 9 -4.24 1.06 6.92
C GLY A 9 -3.49 2.37 7.10
N LEU A 10 -2.18 2.31 7.33
CA LEU A 10 -1.31 3.48 7.43
C LEU A 10 -1.33 4.30 6.14
N ALA A 11 -1.13 3.67 4.98
CA ALA A 11 -1.21 4.36 3.69
C ALA A 11 -2.58 5.04 3.50
N SER A 12 -3.67 4.35 3.84
CA SER A 12 -5.02 4.92 3.73
C SER A 12 -5.25 6.12 4.64
N TYR A 13 -4.61 6.16 5.81
CA TYR A 13 -4.64 7.32 6.71
C TYR A 13 -4.02 8.58 6.05
N TYR A 14 -2.91 8.42 5.31
CA TYR A 14 -2.21 9.53 4.66
C TYR A 14 -2.79 9.98 3.31
N ARG A 15 -3.83 9.30 2.79
CA ARG A 15 -4.40 9.59 1.45
C ARG A 15 -4.89 11.03 1.26
N ARG A 16 -5.20 11.75 2.34
CA ARG A 16 -5.64 13.16 2.30
C ARG A 16 -4.48 14.15 2.12
N PHE A 17 -3.27 13.73 2.44
CA PHE A 17 -2.08 14.58 2.45
C PHE A 17 -1.13 14.28 1.30
N VAL A 18 -1.15 13.04 0.80
CA VAL A 18 -0.24 12.61 -0.27
C VAL A 18 -1.04 12.13 -1.47
N LYS A 19 -0.83 12.82 -2.60
CA LYS A 19 -1.50 12.52 -3.87
C LYS A 19 -1.16 11.10 -4.33
N ASN A 20 -2.12 10.43 -4.97
CA ASN A 20 -1.97 9.11 -5.60
C ASN A 20 -1.68 7.92 -4.67
N ILE A 21 -1.70 8.06 -3.33
CA ILE A 21 -1.49 6.91 -2.43
C ILE A 21 -2.52 5.80 -2.69
N SER A 22 -3.80 6.13 -2.85
CA SER A 22 -4.86 5.12 -3.02
C SER A 22 -4.64 4.26 -4.27
N SER A 23 -4.22 4.86 -5.39
CA SER A 23 -3.94 4.12 -6.62
C SER A 23 -2.78 3.14 -6.45
N ASN A 24 -1.71 3.57 -5.76
CA ASN A 24 -0.53 2.73 -5.49
C ASN A 24 -0.83 1.62 -4.46
N ALA A 25 -1.82 1.78 -3.58
CA ALA A 25 -2.20 0.76 -2.60
C ALA A 25 -3.08 -0.37 -3.16
N THR A 26 -3.52 -0.30 -4.42
CA THR A 26 -4.49 -1.24 -5.01
C THR A 26 -4.03 -2.70 -4.92
N HIS A 27 -2.78 -2.98 -5.29
CA HIS A 27 -2.25 -4.35 -5.29
C HIS A 27 -2.13 -4.92 -3.87
N LEU A 28 -1.66 -4.12 -2.91
CA LEU A 28 -1.60 -4.53 -1.51
C LEU A 28 -2.99 -4.67 -0.87
N THR A 29 -3.94 -3.81 -1.24
CA THR A 29 -5.34 -3.90 -0.79
C THR A 29 -5.96 -5.23 -1.22
N ARG A 30 -5.67 -5.70 -2.44
CA ARG A 30 -6.13 -7.00 -2.93
C ARG A 30 -5.67 -8.15 -2.03
N LEU A 31 -4.42 -8.10 -1.55
CA LEU A 31 -3.86 -9.11 -0.64
C LEU A 31 -4.57 -9.16 0.72
N THR A 32 -5.34 -8.13 1.09
CA THR A 32 -6.06 -8.12 2.37
C THR A 32 -7.47 -8.72 2.30
N LYS A 33 -8.02 -8.89 1.08
CA LYS A 33 -9.38 -9.36 0.84
C LYS A 33 -9.55 -10.82 1.25
N LYS A 34 -10.72 -11.15 1.82
CA LYS A 34 -11.09 -12.54 2.11
C LYS A 34 -11.15 -13.33 0.80
N LYS A 35 -10.79 -14.62 0.85
CA LYS A 35 -10.83 -15.55 -0.30
C LYS A 35 -9.90 -15.21 -1.47
N VAL A 36 -8.97 -14.26 -1.29
CA VAL A 36 -7.87 -14.03 -2.23
C VAL A 36 -6.63 -14.75 -1.68
N PRO A 37 -5.98 -15.63 -2.46
CA PRO A 37 -4.70 -16.20 -2.08
C PRO A 37 -3.66 -15.10 -1.81
N PHE A 38 -2.89 -15.26 -0.74
CA PHE A 38 -1.81 -14.33 -0.47
C PHE A 38 -0.62 -14.66 -1.37
N GLU A 39 -0.55 -13.99 -2.51
CA GLU A 39 0.53 -14.14 -3.48
C GLU A 39 1.25 -12.80 -3.66
N TRP A 40 2.47 -12.73 -3.14
CA TRP A 40 3.33 -11.57 -3.32
C TRP A 40 4.01 -11.63 -4.69
N ILE A 41 3.36 -11.02 -5.68
CA ILE A 41 3.90 -10.87 -7.04
C ILE A 41 4.68 -9.57 -7.19
N GLU A 42 5.43 -9.42 -8.27
CA GLU A 42 6.23 -8.22 -8.60
C GLU A 42 5.45 -6.91 -8.43
N LYS A 43 4.21 -6.85 -8.90
CA LYS A 43 3.35 -5.66 -8.74
C LYS A 43 3.05 -5.29 -7.29
N CYS A 44 3.05 -6.27 -6.36
CA CYS A 44 2.91 -6.00 -4.92
C CYS A 44 4.18 -5.35 -4.38
N GLU A 45 5.35 -5.84 -4.77
CA GLU A 45 6.64 -5.26 -4.39
C GLU A 45 6.78 -3.82 -4.91
N GLU A 46 6.49 -3.60 -6.19
CA GLU A 46 6.51 -2.24 -6.78
C GLU A 46 5.57 -1.29 -6.03
N SER A 47 4.37 -1.76 -5.69
CA SER A 47 3.38 -0.96 -4.95
C SER A 47 3.89 -0.63 -3.55
N PHE A 48 4.51 -1.61 -2.89
CA PHE A 48 5.08 -1.43 -1.56
C PHE A 48 6.21 -0.40 -1.56
N GLN A 49 7.15 -0.50 -2.51
CA GLN A 49 8.25 0.48 -2.62
C GLN A 49 7.75 1.88 -2.96
N LYS A 50 6.81 2.01 -3.92
CA LYS A 50 6.20 3.31 -4.26
C LYS A 50 5.53 3.95 -3.05
N LEU A 51 4.74 3.18 -2.29
CA LEU A 51 4.10 3.66 -1.07
C LEU A 51 5.10 4.02 0.02
N LYS A 52 6.17 3.25 0.17
CA LYS A 52 7.24 3.56 1.11
C LYS A 52 7.85 4.93 0.80
N THR A 53 8.25 5.17 -0.45
CA THR A 53 8.77 6.48 -0.90
C THR A 53 7.76 7.60 -0.63
N LEU A 54 6.49 7.41 -1.02
CA LEU A 54 5.44 8.42 -0.80
C LEU A 54 5.21 8.75 0.68
N LEU A 55 5.39 7.78 1.59
CA LEU A 55 5.15 7.95 3.03
C LEU A 55 6.38 8.46 3.78
N THR A 56 7.59 8.20 3.30
CA THR A 56 8.84 8.60 3.98
C THR A 56 9.48 9.85 3.40
N THR A 57 9.13 10.22 2.16
CA THR A 57 9.65 11.44 1.54
C THR A 57 8.66 12.58 1.77
N THR A 58 8.91 13.38 2.80
CA THR A 58 8.29 14.70 2.99
C THR A 58 8.59 15.56 1.76
N GLN A 59 7.57 15.98 1.01
CA GLN A 59 7.73 17.10 0.08
C GLN A 59 7.76 18.39 0.90
N ASN A 60 8.94 18.75 1.39
CA ASN A 60 9.29 20.09 1.85
C ASN A 60 10.29 20.68 0.87
#